data_AF-A0A2M8HGX6-F1
#
_entry.id   AF-A0A2M8HGX6-F1
#
_cell.length_a   1.000
_cell.length_b   1.000
_cell.length_c   1.000
_cell.angle_alpha   90.00
_cell.angle_beta   90.00
_cell.angle_gamma   90.00
#
_symmetry.space_group_name_H-M   'P 1'
#
loop_
_entity.id
_entity.type
_entity.pdbx_description
1 polymer ?
#
loop_
_entity_poly.entity_id
_entity_poly.type
_entity_poly.pdbx_seq_one_letter_code
_entity_poly.pdbx_strand_id
1 'polypeptide(L)'
;MKINFFKKSIIYSLVVISVVPVYSQAVSIQSGINQTLLFHGGNIAATYYGEKFVFEYSHGTNLNFAANGGIGLSKDEKEQDLSVFAPYSTGIGLGYLITKNLDIRLEIKENLYRVKSNDSLDELAAYQFAGIRSDLPFTGNGLENWLPPTRNTDPIELTIQKAVIAELSGAQYVAPNSTLRYRTRSVGLALYYRYFPLGGDEGLMLEPSIRYWPNVWDDAPEKVAFENKFGVLGIHKAHDVGLFANVSVGYYKKL
;
A
#
# COMPACT_ATOMS: atom_id res chain seq x y z
N MET A 1 -60.21 7.14 -26.20
CA MET A 1 -59.00 6.31 -26.38
C MET A 1 -58.56 5.84 -24.99
N LYS A 2 -58.76 4.55 -24.68
CA LYS A 2 -58.40 3.94 -23.38
C LYS A 2 -56.93 3.55 -23.43
N ILE A 3 -56.12 4.02 -22.48
CA ILE A 3 -54.78 3.46 -22.24
C ILE A 3 -54.69 3.15 -20.75
N ASN A 4 -54.82 1.87 -20.43
CA ASN A 4 -54.49 1.28 -19.14
C ASN A 4 -52.96 1.24 -19.00
N PHE A 5 -52.41 1.90 -17.99
CA PHE A 5 -51.03 1.65 -17.56
C PHE A 5 -51.03 0.75 -16.32
N PHE A 6 -50.30 -0.35 -16.47
CA PHE A 6 -50.08 -1.44 -15.53
C PHE A 6 -49.71 -0.97 -14.11
N LYS A 7 -50.41 -1.53 -13.11
CA LYS A 7 -49.92 -1.62 -11.73
C LYS A 7 -48.66 -2.51 -11.71
N LYS A 8 -47.51 -1.95 -11.36
CA LYS A 8 -46.35 -2.73 -10.87
C LYS A 8 -46.30 -2.59 -9.35
N SER A 9 -46.74 -3.63 -8.64
CA SER A 9 -46.42 -3.79 -7.21
C SER A 9 -44.94 -4.14 -7.08
N ILE A 10 -44.15 -3.20 -6.56
CA ILE A 10 -42.78 -3.46 -6.11
C ILE A 10 -42.92 -4.03 -4.68
N ILE A 11 -42.70 -5.33 -4.56
CA ILE A 11 -42.54 -5.99 -3.26
C ILE A 11 -41.14 -5.63 -2.77
N TYR A 12 -41.06 -4.73 -1.79
CA TYR A 12 -39.85 -4.52 -1.00
C TYR A 12 -39.69 -5.70 -0.05
N SER A 13 -38.76 -6.61 -0.35
CA SER A 13 -38.29 -7.59 0.61
C SER A 13 -37.49 -6.86 1.69
N LEU A 14 -38.13 -6.53 2.81
CA LEU A 14 -37.43 -6.15 4.03
C LEU A 14 -36.65 -7.38 4.53
N VAL A 15 -35.33 -7.36 4.38
CA VAL A 15 -34.45 -8.23 5.15
C VAL A 15 -34.46 -7.69 6.59
N VAL A 16 -35.31 -8.26 7.42
CA VAL A 16 -35.23 -8.07 8.87
C VAL A 16 -33.99 -8.83 9.35
N ILE A 17 -32.87 -8.11 9.50
CA ILE A 17 -31.72 -8.64 10.24
C ILE A 17 -32.17 -8.71 11.70
N SER A 18 -32.56 -9.90 12.14
CA SER A 18 -32.73 -10.18 13.55
C SER A 18 -31.37 -9.97 14.24
N VAL A 19 -31.25 -8.86 14.97
CA VAL A 19 -30.07 -8.50 15.75
C VAL A 19 -30.01 -9.46 16.95
N VAL A 20 -29.39 -10.62 16.73
CA VAL A 20 -28.97 -11.49 17.82
C VAL A 20 -27.97 -10.69 18.66
N PRO A 21 -28.06 -10.71 20.00
CA PRO A 21 -27.01 -10.12 20.81
C PRO A 21 -25.68 -10.83 20.53
N VAL A 22 -24.78 -10.13 19.87
CA VAL A 22 -23.38 -10.50 19.76
C VAL A 22 -22.70 -9.94 21.00
N TYR A 23 -21.97 -10.76 21.74
CA TYR A 23 -21.20 -10.31 22.90
C TYR A 23 -19.79 -10.89 22.81
N SER A 24 -18.80 -10.03 22.97
CA SER A 24 -17.38 -10.37 22.98
C SER A 24 -16.68 -9.33 23.84
N GLN A 25 -16.83 -9.37 25.16
CA GLN A 25 -15.99 -8.56 26.05
C GLN A 25 -14.61 -9.22 26.13
N ALA A 26 -13.65 -8.70 25.39
CA ALA A 26 -12.36 -9.35 25.22
C ALA A 26 -11.27 -8.37 24.78
N VAL A 27 -10.03 -8.84 24.88
CA VAL A 27 -8.86 -8.19 24.32
C VAL A 27 -8.06 -9.18 23.47
N SER A 28 -7.41 -8.70 22.41
CA SER A 28 -6.39 -9.47 21.70
C SER A 28 -5.11 -8.68 21.49
N ILE A 29 -4.00 -9.41 21.44
CA ILE A 29 -2.72 -8.93 20.90
C ILE A 29 -2.36 -9.87 19.75
N GLN A 30 -2.03 -9.29 18.60
CA GLN A 30 -1.77 -10.06 17.38
C GLN A 30 -0.69 -9.42 16.51
N SER A 31 -0.09 -10.25 15.66
CA SER A 31 0.89 -9.89 14.65
C SER A 31 0.51 -10.50 13.31
N GLY A 32 0.77 -9.77 12.23
CA GLY A 32 0.51 -10.20 10.86
C GLY A 32 1.61 -11.11 10.34
N ILE A 33 1.21 -12.29 9.88
CA ILE A 33 2.13 -13.29 9.34
C ILE A 33 2.71 -12.80 8.00
N ASN A 34 1.87 -12.20 7.17
CA ASN A 34 2.28 -11.76 5.83
C ASN A 34 3.34 -10.66 5.89
N GLN A 35 3.29 -9.75 6.88
CA GLN A 35 4.28 -8.68 7.04
C GLN A 35 5.68 -9.25 7.30
N THR A 36 5.77 -10.29 8.13
CA THR A 36 7.03 -10.98 8.41
C THR A 36 7.51 -11.78 7.21
N LEU A 37 6.63 -12.58 6.60
CA LEU A 37 7.03 -13.50 5.51
C LEU A 37 7.27 -12.78 4.18
N LEU A 38 6.40 -11.82 3.81
CA LEU A 38 6.43 -11.17 2.50
C LEU A 38 7.25 -9.89 2.49
N PHE A 39 7.31 -9.14 3.60
CA PHE A 39 7.94 -7.81 3.63
C PHE A 39 9.14 -7.74 4.59
N HIS A 40 9.50 -8.84 5.25
CA HIS A 40 10.60 -8.93 6.24
C HIS A 40 10.51 -7.88 7.37
N GLY A 41 9.30 -7.36 7.62
CA GLY A 41 9.01 -6.43 8.69
C GLY A 41 8.20 -7.09 9.80
N GLY A 42 7.61 -6.29 10.67
CA GLY A 42 6.72 -6.79 11.71
C GLY A 42 5.58 -5.83 11.97
N ASN A 43 4.52 -6.31 12.60
CA ASN A 43 3.48 -5.46 13.15
C ASN A 43 2.95 -6.03 14.45
N ILE A 44 2.45 -5.16 15.31
CA ILE A 44 1.68 -5.51 16.49
C ILE A 44 0.36 -4.76 16.45
N ALA A 45 -0.72 -5.42 16.83
CA ALA A 45 -2.02 -4.82 16.99
C ALA A 45 -2.63 -5.25 18.33
N ALA A 46 -3.20 -4.29 19.04
CA ALA A 46 -4.00 -4.51 20.23
C ALA A 46 -5.45 -4.20 19.88
N THR A 47 -6.35 -5.14 20.16
CA THR A 47 -7.78 -4.98 19.87
C THR A 47 -8.58 -5.16 21.14
N TYR A 48 -9.50 -4.23 21.41
CA TYR A 48 -10.55 -4.36 22.39
C TYR A 48 -11.86 -4.69 21.70
N TYR A 49 -12.51 -5.76 22.14
CA TYR A 49 -13.83 -6.16 21.73
C TYR A 49 -14.79 -5.77 22.86
N GLY A 50 -15.77 -4.94 22.53
CA GLY A 50 -16.92 -4.66 23.38
C GLY A 50 -18.10 -5.55 23.03
N GLU A 51 -19.30 -5.15 23.43
CA GLU A 51 -20.51 -5.91 23.10
C GLU A 51 -20.76 -5.91 21.58
N LYS A 52 -20.73 -4.73 20.95
CA LYS A 52 -20.96 -4.58 19.50
C LYS A 52 -19.82 -3.89 18.77
N PHE A 53 -19.02 -3.09 19.48
CA PHE A 53 -17.97 -2.28 18.88
C PHE A 53 -16.60 -2.90 19.10
N VAL A 54 -15.71 -2.69 18.13
CA VAL A 54 -14.33 -3.16 18.15
C VAL A 54 -13.42 -1.93 18.01
N PHE A 55 -12.37 -1.88 18.81
CA PHE A 55 -11.37 -0.82 18.75
C PHE A 55 -10.00 -1.45 18.58
N GLU A 56 -9.29 -1.07 17.52
CA GLU A 56 -7.93 -1.55 17.24
C GLU A 56 -6.95 -0.37 17.27
N TYR A 57 -5.77 -0.62 17.83
CA TYR A 57 -4.57 0.15 17.53
C TYR A 57 -3.52 -0.78 16.94
N SER A 58 -2.88 -0.39 15.85
CA SER A 58 -1.80 -1.16 15.22
C SER A 58 -0.57 -0.31 14.90
N HIS A 59 0.59 -0.96 14.96
CA HIS A 59 1.87 -0.38 14.58
C HIS A 59 2.71 -1.43 13.84
N GLY A 60 3.13 -1.09 12.63
CA GLY A 60 4.04 -1.86 11.79
C GLY A 60 5.41 -1.20 11.71
N THR A 61 6.45 -1.99 11.51
CA THR A 61 7.84 -1.53 11.39
C THR A 61 8.56 -2.28 10.27
N ASN A 62 9.47 -1.57 9.61
CA ASN A 62 10.45 -2.11 8.65
C ASN A 62 9.84 -2.93 7.51
N LEU A 63 8.76 -2.46 6.89
CA LEU A 63 8.14 -3.16 5.76
C LEU A 63 8.93 -2.87 4.48
N ASN A 64 9.54 -3.89 3.89
CA ASN A 64 10.21 -3.81 2.60
C ASN A 64 9.30 -4.35 1.49
N PHE A 65 8.68 -3.46 0.71
CA PHE A 65 7.75 -3.85 -0.36
C PHE A 65 8.48 -4.44 -1.58
N ALA A 66 9.77 -4.16 -1.72
CA ALA A 66 10.63 -4.74 -2.75
C ALA A 66 11.09 -6.19 -2.42
N ALA A 67 10.84 -6.67 -1.20
CA ALA A 67 11.15 -8.05 -0.83
C ALA A 67 10.35 -9.06 -1.67
N ASN A 68 10.83 -10.31 -1.71
CA ASN A 68 10.16 -11.44 -2.37
C ASN A 68 9.70 -11.15 -3.81
N GLY A 69 10.60 -10.58 -4.62
CA GLY A 69 10.32 -10.23 -6.02
C GLY A 69 9.39 -9.02 -6.19
N GLY A 70 9.34 -8.14 -5.18
CA GLY A 70 8.54 -6.93 -5.23
C GLY A 70 7.05 -7.19 -5.19
N ILE A 71 6.57 -8.24 -4.52
CA ILE A 71 5.13 -8.55 -4.46
C ILE A 71 4.30 -7.39 -3.90
N GLY A 72 4.91 -6.55 -3.06
CA GLY A 72 4.29 -5.36 -2.51
C GLY A 72 4.41 -4.10 -3.38
N LEU A 73 5.15 -4.14 -4.49
CA LEU A 73 5.31 -3.00 -5.40
C LEU A 73 4.18 -2.95 -6.43
N SER A 74 3.77 -1.74 -6.78
CA SER A 74 2.95 -1.46 -7.95
C SER A 74 3.69 -1.83 -9.24
N LYS A 75 2.94 -1.91 -10.34
CA LYS A 75 3.51 -2.16 -11.67
C LYS A 75 4.52 -1.07 -12.06
N ASP A 76 4.17 0.19 -11.84
CA ASP A 76 5.01 1.34 -12.19
C ASP A 76 6.31 1.35 -11.38
N GLU A 77 6.25 1.04 -10.07
CA GLU A 77 7.44 0.94 -9.22
C GLU A 77 8.38 -0.19 -9.66
N LYS A 78 7.85 -1.31 -10.16
CA LYS A 78 8.66 -2.42 -10.71
C LYS A 78 9.33 -2.03 -12.03
N GLU A 79 8.61 -1.37 -12.93
CA GLU A 79 9.13 -0.94 -14.22
C GLU A 79 10.20 0.16 -14.08
N GLN A 80 10.12 0.95 -13.01
CA GLN A 80 11.10 1.96 -12.63
C GLN A 80 12.26 1.41 -11.77
N ASP A 81 12.26 0.12 -11.47
CA ASP A 81 13.25 -0.54 -10.61
C ASP A 81 13.43 0.15 -9.24
N LEU A 82 12.29 0.48 -8.60
CA LEU A 82 12.28 1.18 -7.32
C LEU A 82 12.26 0.22 -6.14
N SER A 83 12.91 0.65 -5.05
CA SER A 83 12.73 0.08 -3.73
C SER A 83 11.86 0.99 -2.89
N VAL A 84 10.76 0.43 -2.36
CA VAL A 84 9.83 1.11 -1.46
C VAL A 84 9.90 0.47 -0.08
N PHE A 85 10.23 1.28 0.91
CA PHE A 85 10.39 0.85 2.28
C PHE A 85 9.56 1.71 3.22
N ALA A 86 8.75 1.09 4.09
CA ALA A 86 8.05 1.78 5.16
C ALA A 86 8.72 1.50 6.52
N PRO A 87 9.51 2.45 7.07
CA PRO A 87 10.09 2.30 8.41
C PRO A 87 9.04 2.10 9.50
N TYR A 88 7.89 2.78 9.37
CA TYR A 88 6.74 2.56 10.24
C TYR A 88 5.42 2.76 9.51
N SER A 89 4.41 2.09 10.05
CA SER A 89 2.99 2.27 9.73
C SER A 89 2.23 2.29 11.04
N THR A 90 1.30 3.20 11.24
CA THR A 90 0.44 3.17 12.43
C THR A 90 -1.00 3.37 12.03
N GLY A 91 -1.92 2.80 12.78
CA GLY A 91 -3.32 2.99 12.50
C GLY A 91 -4.23 2.70 13.67
N ILE A 92 -5.43 3.24 13.56
CA ILE A 92 -6.55 3.01 14.46
C ILE A 92 -7.71 2.41 13.68
N GLY A 93 -8.45 1.51 14.31
CA GLY A 93 -9.63 0.87 13.73
C GLY A 93 -10.83 1.03 14.64
N LEU A 94 -11.98 1.35 14.06
CA LEU A 94 -13.29 1.30 14.71
C LEU A 94 -14.16 0.31 13.94
N GLY A 95 -14.66 -0.72 14.61
CA GLY A 95 -15.43 -1.78 14.00
C GLY A 95 -16.74 -2.08 14.66
N TYR A 96 -17.50 -2.94 13.97
CA TYR A 96 -18.78 -3.47 14.40
C TYR A 96 -18.82 -4.99 14.24
N LEU A 97 -19.22 -5.68 15.30
CA LEU A 97 -19.37 -7.13 15.33
C LEU A 97 -20.63 -7.55 14.58
N ILE A 98 -20.44 -8.26 13.47
CA ILE A 98 -21.52 -8.89 12.69
C ILE A 98 -21.93 -10.20 13.36
N THR A 99 -20.93 -10.97 13.79
CA THR A 99 -21.10 -12.17 14.63
C THR A 99 -20.02 -12.19 15.71
N LYS A 100 -20.07 -13.17 16.63
CA LYS A 100 -19.03 -13.32 17.67
C LYS A 100 -17.61 -13.49 17.10
N ASN A 101 -17.47 -13.91 15.85
CA ASN A 101 -16.19 -14.15 15.19
C ASN A 101 -15.97 -13.28 13.94
N LEU A 102 -16.98 -12.55 13.47
CA LEU A 102 -16.92 -11.75 12.24
C LEU A 102 -17.17 -10.29 12.57
N ASP A 103 -16.28 -9.42 12.13
CA ASP A 103 -16.47 -7.97 12.25
C ASP A 103 -15.97 -7.23 11.01
N ILE A 104 -16.50 -6.02 10.86
CA ILE A 104 -16.07 -5.05 9.85
C ILE A 104 -15.49 -3.84 10.58
N ARG A 105 -14.37 -3.30 10.08
CA ARG A 105 -13.68 -2.13 10.64
C ARG A 105 -13.51 -1.04 9.61
N LEU A 106 -13.72 0.21 10.03
CA LEU A 106 -13.18 1.40 9.39
C LEU A 106 -11.81 1.68 10.01
N GLU A 107 -10.80 1.83 9.17
CA GLU A 107 -9.41 1.93 9.60
C GLU A 107 -8.76 3.17 9.01
N ILE A 108 -8.08 3.92 9.87
CA ILE A 108 -7.29 5.08 9.49
C ILE A 108 -5.83 4.71 9.72
N LYS A 109 -5.01 4.84 8.68
CA LYS A 109 -3.59 4.51 8.72
C LYS A 109 -2.73 5.67 8.26
N GLU A 110 -1.57 5.82 8.87
CA GLU A 110 -0.49 6.67 8.41
C GLU A 110 0.75 5.82 8.17
N ASN A 111 1.38 5.98 7.01
CA ASN A 111 2.62 5.30 6.65
C ASN A 111 3.68 6.34 6.35
N LEU A 112 4.91 6.15 6.84
CA LEU A 112 6.08 6.84 6.32
C LEU A 112 6.73 5.94 5.28
N TYR A 113 7.00 6.48 4.09
CA TYR A 113 7.69 5.80 3.00
C TYR A 113 9.07 6.40 2.75
N ARG A 114 9.98 5.52 2.33
CA ARG A 114 11.30 5.81 1.78
C ARG A 114 11.38 5.12 0.43
N VAL A 115 11.55 5.90 -0.63
CA VAL A 115 11.62 5.40 -2.01
C VAL A 115 12.96 5.77 -2.60
N LYS A 116 13.61 4.82 -3.25
CA LYS A 116 14.87 5.02 -3.97
C LYS A 116 14.90 4.19 -5.24
N SER A 117 15.66 4.64 -6.24
CA SER A 117 16.04 3.76 -7.34
C SER A 117 17.00 2.68 -6.83
N ASN A 118 16.89 1.46 -7.38
CA ASN A 118 17.89 0.42 -7.15
C ASN A 118 19.18 0.68 -7.91
N ASP A 119 19.11 1.49 -8.98
CA ASP A 119 20.27 1.85 -9.78
C ASP A 119 21.07 2.96 -9.12
N SER A 120 22.32 2.64 -8.81
CA SER A 120 23.33 3.60 -8.36
C SER A 120 23.93 4.38 -9.52
N LEU A 121 24.61 5.49 -9.21
CA LEU A 121 25.32 6.26 -10.24
C LEU A 121 26.41 5.44 -10.94
N ASP A 122 27.10 4.57 -10.19
CA ASP A 122 28.14 3.69 -10.73
C ASP A 122 27.55 2.61 -11.65
N GLU A 123 26.38 2.05 -11.30
CA GLU A 123 25.66 1.11 -12.16
C GLU A 123 25.15 1.78 -13.42
N LEU A 124 24.59 2.99 -13.32
CA LEU A 124 24.17 3.77 -14.49
C LEU A 124 25.35 4.10 -15.42
N ALA A 125 26.53 4.39 -14.86
CA ALA A 125 27.75 4.57 -15.62
C ALA A 125 28.19 3.27 -16.33
N ALA A 126 28.13 2.14 -15.63
CA ALA A 126 28.43 0.83 -16.21
C ALA A 126 27.43 0.46 -17.32
N TYR A 127 26.13 0.71 -17.13
CA TYR A 127 25.10 0.50 -18.14
C TYR A 127 25.30 1.38 -19.36
N GLN A 128 25.77 2.62 -19.16
CA GLN A 128 26.10 3.51 -20.28
C GLN A 128 27.31 2.99 -21.06
N PHE A 129 28.36 2.57 -20.37
CA PHE A 129 29.53 1.96 -21.00
C PHE A 129 29.17 0.69 -21.79
N ALA A 130 28.24 -0.12 -21.25
CA ALA A 130 27.72 -1.30 -21.91
C ALA A 130 26.73 -1.01 -23.06
N GLY A 131 26.39 0.26 -23.31
CA GLY A 131 25.39 0.65 -24.31
C GLY A 131 23.95 0.28 -23.95
N ILE A 132 23.68 -0.08 -22.69
CA ILE A 132 22.36 -0.43 -22.16
C ILE A 132 21.59 0.84 -21.77
N ARG A 133 22.27 1.80 -21.15
CA ARG A 133 21.75 3.15 -20.89
C ARG A 133 22.09 4.00 -22.09
N SER A 134 21.07 4.34 -22.88
CA SER A 134 21.25 5.14 -24.09
C SER A 134 20.85 6.59 -23.86
N ASP A 135 21.40 7.47 -24.70
CA ASP A 135 21.02 8.88 -24.91
C ASP A 135 19.69 9.02 -25.67
N LEU A 136 18.97 7.92 -25.89
CA LEU A 136 17.74 7.85 -26.69
C LEU A 136 16.50 8.15 -25.83
N PRO A 137 15.43 8.71 -26.44
CA PRO A 137 14.35 9.38 -25.72
C PRO A 137 13.38 8.43 -24.98
N PHE A 138 12.66 9.06 -24.05
CA PHE A 138 11.51 8.60 -23.27
C PHE A 138 10.66 7.50 -23.94
N THR A 139 10.65 6.31 -23.34
CA THR A 139 9.53 5.39 -23.49
C THR A 139 9.18 4.79 -22.13
N GLY A 140 8.09 5.28 -21.53
CA GLY A 140 7.51 4.77 -20.29
C GLY A 140 6.26 5.58 -19.89
N ASN A 141 5.11 4.90 -19.76
CA ASN A 141 3.84 5.36 -19.18
C ASN A 141 3.10 6.60 -19.75
N GLY A 142 3.27 6.92 -21.03
CA GLY A 142 2.26 7.68 -21.79
C GLY A 142 2.21 9.21 -21.57
N LEU A 143 3.24 9.80 -20.98
CA LEU A 143 3.46 11.26 -20.98
C LEU A 143 4.85 11.54 -21.55
N GLU A 144 4.89 11.74 -22.86
CA GLU A 144 6.11 11.97 -23.63
C GLU A 144 6.58 13.42 -23.44
N ASN A 145 7.80 13.63 -22.97
CA ASN A 145 8.54 14.87 -23.19
C ASN A 145 9.78 14.52 -24.02
N TRP A 146 9.98 15.16 -25.17
CA TRP A 146 11.09 14.83 -26.06
C TRP A 146 12.38 15.52 -25.61
N LEU A 147 13.46 14.75 -25.46
CA LEU A 147 14.81 15.30 -25.33
C LEU A 147 15.63 15.05 -26.58
N PRO A 148 16.46 16.03 -27.00
CA PRO A 148 17.38 15.83 -28.10
C PRO A 148 18.45 14.78 -27.70
N PRO A 149 18.83 13.88 -28.62
CA PRO A 149 19.91 12.92 -28.38
C PRO A 149 21.23 13.65 -28.14
N THR A 150 21.95 13.28 -27.07
CA THR A 150 23.21 13.92 -26.67
C THR A 150 24.40 13.00 -26.90
N ARG A 151 25.38 13.46 -27.70
CA ARG A 151 26.61 12.72 -27.99
C ARG A 151 27.42 12.46 -26.71
N ASN A 152 27.74 11.19 -26.48
CA ASN A 152 28.83 10.68 -25.61
C ASN A 152 29.19 11.59 -24.42
N THR A 153 28.20 11.87 -23.57
CA THR A 153 28.36 12.68 -22.35
C THR A 153 28.81 11.81 -21.20
N ASP A 154 29.60 12.35 -20.30
CA ASP A 154 29.95 11.68 -19.05
C ASP A 154 28.67 11.21 -18.30
N PRO A 155 28.64 10.04 -17.64
CA PRO A 155 27.45 9.56 -16.95
C PRO A 155 26.87 10.51 -15.92
N ILE A 156 27.71 11.32 -15.28
CA ILE A 156 27.31 12.36 -14.33
C ILE A 156 26.64 13.50 -15.10
N GLU A 157 27.24 13.97 -16.20
CA GLU A 157 26.65 15.00 -17.05
C GLU A 157 25.28 14.61 -17.58
N LEU A 158 25.11 13.37 -18.04
CA LEU A 158 23.82 12.87 -18.52
C LEU A 158 22.77 12.86 -17.38
N THR A 159 23.17 12.46 -16.18
CA THR A 159 22.30 12.46 -14.99
C THR A 159 21.90 13.88 -14.60
N ILE A 160 22.82 14.85 -14.65
CA ILE A 160 22.55 16.27 -14.38
C ILE A 160 21.58 16.84 -15.42
N GLN A 161 21.78 16.54 -16.70
CA GLN A 161 20.87 17.00 -17.75
C GLN A 161 19.44 16.49 -17.52
N LYS A 162 19.30 15.18 -17.24
CA LYS A 162 18.00 14.57 -16.90
C LYS A 162 17.36 15.22 -15.68
N ALA A 163 18.15 15.52 -14.65
CA ALA A 163 17.68 16.23 -13.48
C ALA A 163 17.11 17.61 -13.84
N VAL A 164 17.87 18.42 -14.59
CA VAL A 164 17.44 19.75 -15.04
C VAL A 164 16.15 19.68 -15.84
N ILE A 165 16.02 18.71 -16.75
CA ILE A 165 14.84 18.58 -17.60
C ILE A 165 13.61 18.17 -16.79
N ALA A 166 13.76 17.23 -15.86
CA ALA A 166 12.69 16.83 -14.96
C ALA A 166 12.18 18.05 -14.19
N GLU A 167 13.08 18.84 -13.59
CA GLU A 167 12.73 20.03 -12.83
C GLU A 167 12.07 21.11 -13.71
N LEU A 168 12.55 21.34 -14.93
CA LEU A 168 11.93 22.26 -15.90
C LEU A 168 10.53 21.82 -16.31
N SER A 169 10.25 20.51 -16.30
CA SER A 169 8.91 19.94 -16.54
C SER A 169 7.99 19.98 -15.31
N GLY A 170 8.49 20.49 -14.18
CA GLY A 170 7.79 20.55 -12.89
C GLY A 170 7.78 19.23 -12.14
N ALA A 171 8.71 18.30 -12.44
CA ALA A 171 8.89 17.06 -11.70
C ALA A 171 10.16 17.14 -10.83
N GLN A 172 10.03 16.81 -9.54
CA GLN A 172 11.17 16.73 -8.66
C GLN A 172 12.03 15.52 -9.03
N TYR A 173 13.29 15.74 -9.39
CA TYR A 173 14.23 14.66 -9.70
C TYR A 173 14.82 14.07 -8.42
N VAL A 174 14.79 12.74 -8.30
CA VAL A 174 15.46 12.02 -7.22
C VAL A 174 16.72 11.37 -7.77
N ALA A 175 17.86 11.92 -7.38
CA ALA A 175 19.15 11.44 -7.84
C ALA A 175 19.40 9.97 -7.45
N PRO A 176 20.14 9.20 -8.26
CA PRO A 176 20.64 7.88 -7.89
C PRO A 176 21.30 7.89 -6.50
N ASN A 177 21.16 6.81 -5.74
CA ASN A 177 21.59 6.70 -4.34
C ASN A 177 20.89 7.65 -3.33
N SER A 178 19.98 8.51 -3.77
CA SER A 178 19.17 9.37 -2.89
C SER A 178 17.84 8.71 -2.53
N THR A 179 17.16 9.25 -1.51
CA THR A 179 15.89 8.70 -1.02
C THR A 179 14.84 9.79 -0.95
N LEU A 180 13.74 9.59 -1.68
CA LEU A 180 12.50 10.34 -1.49
C LEU A 180 11.83 9.87 -0.20
N ARG A 181 11.33 10.82 0.60
CA ARG A 181 10.57 10.55 1.82
C ARG A 181 9.25 11.29 1.77
N TYR A 182 8.18 10.58 2.05
CA TYR A 182 6.84 11.14 2.16
C TYR A 182 5.99 10.26 3.07
N ARG A 183 4.87 10.80 3.50
CA ARG A 183 3.84 10.12 4.27
C ARG A 183 2.59 9.98 3.43
N THR A 184 1.85 8.93 3.70
CA THR A 184 0.49 8.74 3.19
C THR A 184 -0.45 8.55 4.36
N ARG A 185 -1.70 8.91 4.14
CA ARG A 185 -2.82 8.57 5.01
C ARG A 185 -3.87 7.85 4.21
N SER A 186 -4.35 6.74 4.76
CA SER A 186 -5.36 5.91 4.13
C SER A 186 -6.57 5.82 5.06
N VAL A 187 -7.76 5.82 4.48
CA VAL A 187 -9.00 5.53 5.18
C VAL A 187 -9.67 4.39 4.44
N GLY A 188 -9.89 3.28 5.13
CA GLY A 188 -10.32 2.08 4.45
C GLY A 188 -11.20 1.17 5.28
N LEU A 189 -11.75 0.17 4.59
CA LEU A 189 -12.66 -0.81 5.16
C LEU A 189 -11.99 -2.18 5.16
N ALA A 190 -12.22 -2.93 6.23
CA ALA A 190 -11.64 -4.25 6.40
C ALA A 190 -12.64 -5.21 7.04
N LEU A 191 -12.66 -6.45 6.56
CA LEU A 191 -13.45 -7.54 7.11
C LEU A 191 -12.51 -8.53 7.79
N TYR A 192 -12.87 -8.94 9.01
CA TYR A 192 -12.05 -9.79 9.87
C TYR A 192 -12.84 -11.00 10.35
N TYR A 193 -12.21 -12.18 10.30
CA TYR A 193 -12.78 -13.40 10.87
C TYR A 193 -11.83 -14.02 11.88
N ARG A 194 -12.26 -14.21 13.12
CA ARG A 194 -11.49 -14.87 14.18
C ARG A 194 -11.72 -16.38 14.15
N TYR A 195 -10.63 -17.13 14.02
CA TYR A 195 -10.61 -18.58 14.07
C TYR A 195 -9.75 -19.07 15.24
N PHE A 196 -10.27 -20.03 16.01
CA PHE A 196 -9.61 -20.61 17.18
C PHE A 196 -9.20 -22.05 16.87
N PRO A 197 -7.97 -22.29 16.37
CA PRO A 197 -7.54 -23.61 15.90
C PRO A 197 -7.54 -24.70 16.99
N LEU A 198 -7.42 -24.30 18.26
CA LEU A 198 -7.45 -25.23 19.41
C LEU A 198 -8.87 -25.43 19.96
N GLY A 199 -9.89 -24.91 19.29
CA GLY A 199 -11.26 -24.88 19.78
C GLY A 199 -11.49 -23.84 20.87
N GLY A 200 -12.74 -23.76 21.34
CA GLY A 200 -13.15 -22.77 22.34
C GLY A 200 -13.38 -21.38 21.76
N ASP A 201 -13.34 -20.38 22.64
CA ASP A 201 -13.55 -18.96 22.33
C ASP A 201 -12.58 -18.04 23.07
N GLU A 202 -11.44 -18.61 23.47
CA GLU A 202 -10.30 -17.94 24.09
C GLU A 202 -9.01 -18.66 23.66
N GLY A 203 -7.89 -17.93 23.60
CA GLY A 203 -6.56 -18.49 23.43
C GLY A 203 -5.92 -18.10 22.10
N LEU A 204 -5.18 -19.04 21.51
CA LEU A 204 -4.54 -18.86 20.21
C LEU A 204 -5.61 -18.55 19.15
N MET A 205 -5.40 -17.46 18.42
CA MET A 205 -6.33 -16.93 17.43
C MET A 205 -5.60 -16.71 16.11
N LEU A 206 -6.22 -17.16 15.01
CA LEU A 206 -5.88 -16.73 13.66
C LEU A 206 -6.95 -15.75 13.19
N GLU A 207 -6.54 -14.66 12.55
CA GLU A 207 -7.45 -13.64 12.04
C GLU A 207 -7.13 -13.32 10.58
N PRO A 208 -7.66 -14.12 9.62
CA PRO A 208 -7.72 -13.71 8.23
C PRO A 208 -8.53 -12.43 8.07
N SER A 209 -8.06 -11.57 7.15
CA SER A 209 -8.69 -10.30 6.84
C SER A 209 -8.53 -9.95 5.37
N ILE A 210 -9.54 -9.27 4.83
CA ILE A 210 -9.50 -8.63 3.52
C ILE A 210 -9.70 -7.13 3.76
N ARG A 211 -8.81 -6.31 3.21
CA ARG A 211 -8.77 -4.87 3.51
C ARG A 211 -8.61 -4.08 2.23
N TYR A 212 -9.27 -2.94 2.17
CA TYR A 212 -9.10 -1.95 1.11
C TYR A 212 -8.74 -0.61 1.74
N TRP A 213 -7.48 -0.18 1.57
CA TRP A 213 -6.91 1.03 2.17
C TRP A 213 -6.42 2.01 1.09
N PRO A 214 -7.34 2.69 0.38
CA PRO A 214 -6.94 3.72 -0.56
C PRO A 214 -6.31 4.91 0.16
N ASN A 215 -5.32 5.53 -0.46
CA ASN A 215 -4.80 6.80 0.02
C ASN A 215 -5.86 7.90 -0.12
N VAL A 216 -6.03 8.69 0.94
CA VAL A 216 -6.88 9.89 0.93
C VAL A 216 -6.07 11.17 1.02
N TRP A 217 -4.79 11.06 1.36
CA TRP A 217 -3.85 12.17 1.48
C TRP A 217 -2.42 11.65 1.45
N ASP A 218 -1.50 12.46 0.92
CA ASP A 218 -0.06 12.28 1.05
C ASP A 218 0.64 13.64 1.06
N ASP A 219 1.88 13.68 1.54
CA ASP A 219 2.77 14.84 1.41
C ASP A 219 3.88 14.59 0.37
N ALA A 220 3.66 13.66 -0.56
CA ALA A 220 4.60 13.48 -1.66
C ALA A 220 4.53 14.69 -2.61
N PRO A 221 5.66 15.06 -3.25
CA PRO A 221 5.62 16.03 -4.34
C PRO A 221 4.69 15.55 -5.46
N GLU A 222 3.95 16.46 -6.09
CA GLU A 222 2.93 16.11 -7.09
C GLU A 222 3.48 15.28 -8.28
N LYS A 223 4.73 15.55 -8.66
CA LYS A 223 5.46 14.82 -9.69
C LYS A 223 6.87 14.55 -9.20
N VAL A 224 7.24 13.29 -9.11
CA VAL A 224 8.60 12.87 -8.76
C VAL A 224 9.14 11.99 -9.87
N ALA A 225 10.33 12.27 -10.36
CA ALA A 225 11.01 11.50 -11.39
C ALA A 225 12.15 10.65 -10.83
N PHE A 226 12.18 9.37 -11.19
CA PHE A 226 13.31 8.46 -10.96
C PHE A 226 13.88 7.99 -12.30
N GLU A 227 15.19 7.79 -12.35
CA GLU A 227 15.87 7.14 -13.47
C GLU A 227 16.00 5.63 -13.21
N ASN A 228 15.66 4.82 -14.21
CA ASN A 228 15.91 3.38 -14.20
C ASN A 228 17.21 3.01 -14.95
N LYS A 229 17.59 1.73 -14.94
CA LYS A 229 18.81 1.19 -15.58
C LYS A 229 19.00 1.49 -17.07
N PHE A 230 17.90 1.72 -17.80
CA PHE A 230 17.96 2.08 -19.22
C PHE A 230 18.15 3.58 -19.42
N GLY A 231 18.14 4.34 -18.33
CA GLY A 231 18.17 5.79 -18.30
C GLY A 231 16.81 6.44 -18.54
N VAL A 232 15.72 5.69 -18.47
CA VAL A 232 14.38 6.24 -18.68
C VAL A 232 13.89 6.87 -17.38
N LEU A 233 13.37 8.10 -17.47
CA LEU A 233 12.70 8.77 -16.37
C LEU A 233 11.26 8.26 -16.24
N GLY A 234 10.93 7.68 -15.09
CA GLY A 234 9.57 7.33 -14.71
C GLY A 234 9.02 8.31 -13.68
N ILE A 235 7.72 8.62 -13.78
CA ILE A 235 7.03 9.40 -12.75
C ILE A 235 6.52 8.46 -11.67
N HIS A 236 6.96 8.69 -10.44
CA HIS A 236 6.53 7.98 -9.24
C HIS A 236 5.25 8.60 -8.69
N LYS A 237 4.30 7.73 -8.31
CA LYS A 237 3.09 8.11 -7.57
C LYS A 237 3.22 7.61 -6.14
N ALA A 238 2.70 8.36 -5.17
CA ALA A 238 2.69 7.94 -3.78
C ALA A 238 2.17 6.50 -3.65
N HIS A 239 2.91 5.67 -2.93
CA HIS A 239 2.65 4.24 -2.81
C HIS A 239 1.27 4.01 -2.19
N ASP A 240 0.43 3.22 -2.87
CA ASP A 240 -0.93 2.88 -2.41
C ASP A 240 -0.99 1.37 -2.13
N VAL A 241 -1.35 1.03 -0.89
CA VAL A 241 -1.50 -0.36 -0.46
C VAL A 241 -2.75 -1.00 -1.08
N GLY A 242 -3.81 -0.22 -1.30
CA GLY A 242 -5.02 -0.66 -1.97
C GLY A 242 -5.68 -1.88 -1.33
N LEU A 243 -6.07 -2.85 -2.18
CA LEU A 243 -6.72 -4.10 -1.77
C LEU A 243 -5.67 -5.15 -1.43
N PHE A 244 -5.74 -5.74 -0.24
CA PHE A 244 -4.87 -6.85 0.13
C PHE A 244 -5.53 -7.79 1.14
N ALA A 245 -5.03 -9.02 1.17
CA ALA A 245 -5.38 -10.03 2.14
C ALA A 245 -4.25 -10.20 3.17
N ASN A 246 -4.63 -10.39 4.43
CA ASN A 246 -3.69 -10.64 5.52
C ASN A 246 -4.18 -11.75 6.42
N VAL A 247 -3.25 -12.47 7.05
CA VAL A 247 -3.55 -13.40 8.14
C VAL A 247 -2.73 -12.96 9.35
N SER A 248 -3.41 -12.68 10.45
CA SER A 248 -2.76 -12.42 11.73
C SER A 248 -2.79 -13.65 12.63
N VAL A 249 -1.79 -13.78 13.49
CA VAL A 249 -1.77 -14.72 14.61
C VAL A 249 -1.68 -13.92 15.91
N GLY A 250 -2.40 -14.34 16.93
CA GLY A 250 -2.39 -13.66 18.22
C GLY A 250 -2.98 -14.49 19.34
N TYR A 251 -3.12 -13.84 20.49
CA TYR A 251 -3.81 -14.37 21.65
C TYR A 251 -5.02 -13.49 21.95
N TYR A 252 -6.17 -14.12 22.14
CA TYR A 252 -7.45 -13.49 22.47
C TYR A 252 -7.88 -13.93 23.87
N LYS A 253 -8.27 -12.99 24.72
CA LYS A 253 -8.61 -13.19 26.13
C LYS A 253 -9.97 -12.57 26.41
N LYS A 254 -10.92 -13.33 26.97
CA LYS A 254 -12.17 -12.75 27.45
C LYS A 254 -11.96 -12.01 28.77
N LEU A 255 -12.76 -10.97 28.99
CA LEU A 255 -12.80 -10.17 30.21
C LEU A 255 -13.91 -10.63 31.15
#